data_AF-A0A401Y5S3-F1
#
_entry.id   AF-A0A401Y5S3-F1
#
_cell.length_a   1.000
_cell.length_b   1.000
_cell.length_c   1.000
_cell.angle_alpha   90.00
_cell.angle_beta   90.00
_cell.angle_gamma   90.00
#
_symmetry.space_group_name_H-M   'P 1'
#
loop_
_entity.id
_entity.type
_entity.pdbx_description
1 polymer ?
#
loop_
_entity_poly.entity_id
_entity_poly.type
_entity_poly.pdbx_seq_one_letter_code
_entity_poly.pdbx_strand_id
1 'polypeptide(L)'
;MTLEAQVLGDKAVRAAEGGYEVDLHLAWYRSLPYSCLEGIDLTINDVTVERAALRVNVDGRELGLDDLPALDDEWWFVQDALTVRVPSEQVSGPGEEIDVDVILSTRIPYIIIGPETALVQRTHVAKKVVVQ
;
A
#
# COMPACT_ATOMS: atom_id res chain seq x y z
N MET A 1 -15.16 -12.72 0.10
CA MET A 1 -13.79 -12.17 -0.02
C MET A 1 -13.36 -11.76 1.36
N THR A 2 -12.13 -12.10 1.76
CA THR A 2 -11.57 -11.67 3.05
C THR A 2 -11.00 -10.25 2.91
N LEU A 3 -10.78 -9.54 4.02
CA LEU A 3 -10.23 -8.17 3.99
C LEU A 3 -8.80 -8.15 3.44
N GLU A 4 -8.05 -9.23 3.64
CA GLU A 4 -6.70 -9.39 3.11
C GLU A 4 -6.73 -9.42 1.58
N ALA A 5 -7.66 -10.18 0.99
CA ALA A 5 -7.79 -10.25 -0.47
C ALA A 5 -8.14 -8.91 -1.14
N GLN A 6 -8.64 -7.93 -0.37
CA GLN A 6 -8.99 -6.59 -0.89
C GLN A 6 -7.79 -5.66 -1.00
N VAL A 7 -6.71 -5.88 -0.25
CA VAL A 7 -5.53 -5.00 -0.27
C VAL A 7 -4.99 -4.84 -1.68
N LEU A 8 -4.99 -5.93 -2.46
CA LEU A 8 -4.47 -5.95 -3.82
C LEU A 8 -5.50 -6.53 -4.80
N GLY A 9 -6.16 -5.64 -5.53
CA GLY A 9 -7.14 -5.99 -6.57
C GLY A 9 -6.52 -6.67 -7.80
N ASP A 10 -7.34 -7.27 -8.66
CA ASP A 10 -6.87 -7.95 -9.88
C ASP A 10 -6.25 -6.98 -10.91
N LYS A 11 -6.68 -5.72 -10.88
CA LYS A 11 -6.26 -4.64 -11.79
C LYS A 11 -5.48 -3.54 -11.07
N ALA A 12 -4.79 -3.92 -10.00
CA ALA A 12 -4.15 -2.96 -9.11
C ALA A 12 -2.86 -2.35 -9.67
N VAL A 13 -2.25 -2.95 -10.70
CA VAL A 13 -0.93 -2.52 -11.19
C VAL A 13 -1.02 -1.92 -12.58
N ARG A 14 -0.40 -0.75 -12.75
CA ARG A 14 -0.19 -0.07 -14.03
C ARG A 14 1.30 0.15 -14.25
N ALA A 15 1.73 0.07 -15.51
CA ALA A 15 3.05 0.57 -15.89
C ALA A 15 3.07 2.10 -15.80
N ALA A 16 4.15 2.67 -15.28
CA ALA A 16 4.36 4.11 -15.18
C ALA A 16 5.78 4.49 -15.59
N GLU A 17 6.02 5.77 -15.82
CA GLU A 17 7.38 6.25 -16.08
C GLU A 17 8.26 5.96 -14.85
N GLY A 18 9.38 5.26 -15.07
CA GLY A 18 10.32 4.91 -14.02
C GLY A 18 9.89 3.76 -13.09
N GLY A 19 8.79 3.07 -13.38
CA GLY A 19 8.36 1.94 -12.55
C GLY A 19 6.90 1.52 -12.71
N TYR A 20 6.23 1.27 -11.58
CA TYR A 20 4.83 0.88 -11.51
C TYR A 20 4.03 1.84 -10.63
N GLU A 21 2.72 1.90 -10.89
CA GLU A 21 1.73 2.37 -9.93
C GLU A 21 0.92 1.17 -9.41
N VAL A 22 0.87 1.02 -8.09
CA VAL A 22 0.19 -0.09 -7.41
C VAL A 22 -0.89 0.47 -6.49
N ASP A 23 -2.15 0.13 -6.76
CA ASP A 23 -3.28 0.51 -5.93
C ASP A 23 -3.46 -0.46 -4.76
N LEU A 24 -3.25 0.05 -3.55
CA LEU A 24 -3.50 -0.68 -2.32
C LEU A 24 -4.81 -0.23 -1.68
N HIS A 25 -5.47 -1.11 -0.94
CA HIS A 25 -6.66 -0.78 -0.14
C HIS A 25 -6.46 -1.15 1.32
N LEU A 26 -7.20 -0.47 2.20
CA LEU A 26 -7.24 -0.78 3.62
C LEU A 26 -7.77 -2.21 3.85
N ALA A 27 -7.02 -3.00 4.61
CA ALA A 27 -7.43 -4.32 5.10
C ALA A 27 -8.34 -4.22 6.35
N TRP A 28 -9.22 -3.23 6.41
CA TRP A 28 -9.98 -2.89 7.61
C TRP A 28 -11.40 -2.43 7.27
N TYR A 29 -12.32 -2.61 8.22
CA TYR A 29 -13.74 -2.32 8.02
C TYR A 29 -14.13 -0.85 8.28
N ARG A 30 -13.19 -0.02 8.74
CA ARG A 30 -13.38 1.42 8.98
C ARG A 30 -12.26 2.22 8.35
N SER A 31 -12.60 3.40 7.87
CA SER A 31 -11.62 4.38 7.40
C SER A 31 -10.69 4.75 8.54
N LEU A 32 -9.45 5.09 8.21
CA LEU A 32 -8.43 5.48 9.17
C LEU A 32 -7.70 6.73 8.65
N PRO A 33 -7.17 7.58 9.54
CA PRO A 33 -6.25 8.62 9.12
C PRO A 33 -5.03 8.05 8.40
N TYR A 34 -4.45 8.78 7.45
CA TYR A 34 -3.23 8.34 6.76
C TYR A 34 -2.06 8.12 7.74
N SER A 35 -2.02 8.84 8.87
CA SER A 35 -1.06 8.60 9.95
C SER A 35 -1.12 7.22 10.61
N CYS A 36 -2.18 6.44 10.34
CA CYS A 36 -2.29 5.05 10.78
C CYS A 36 -1.56 4.07 9.85
N LEU A 37 -1.14 4.48 8.65
CA LEU A 37 -0.30 3.68 7.78
C LEU A 37 1.15 3.75 8.26
N GLU A 38 1.61 2.71 8.95
CA GLU A 38 2.98 2.67 9.51
C GLU A 38 4.00 2.14 8.51
N GLY A 39 3.58 1.37 7.52
CA GLY A 39 4.49 0.87 6.50
C GLY A 39 3.85 0.09 5.37
N ILE A 40 4.60 0.05 4.27
CA ILE A 40 4.38 -0.78 3.10
C ILE A 40 5.71 -1.46 2.81
N ASP A 41 5.76 -2.78 2.92
CA ASP A 41 6.85 -3.57 2.37
C ASP A 41 6.35 -4.15 1.04
N LEU A 42 7.09 -3.91 -0.04
CA LEU A 42 6.67 -4.27 -1.39
C LEU A 42 7.79 -5.02 -2.10
N THR A 43 7.44 -6.14 -2.71
CA THR A 43 8.32 -6.92 -3.60
C THR A 43 7.60 -7.17 -4.92
N ILE A 44 8.27 -6.86 -6.04
CA ILE A 44 7.77 -7.12 -7.39
C ILE A 44 8.77 -8.03 -8.11
N ASN A 45 8.33 -9.18 -8.63
CA ASN A 45 9.18 -10.15 -9.33
C ASN A 45 10.46 -10.48 -8.53
N ASP A 46 10.30 -10.81 -7.25
CA ASP A 46 11.39 -11.12 -6.30
C ASP A 46 12.36 -9.96 -5.99
N VAL A 47 12.08 -8.74 -6.47
CA VAL A 47 12.85 -7.54 -6.15
C VAL A 47 12.13 -6.73 -5.07
N THR A 48 12.69 -6.73 -3.85
CA THR A 48 12.19 -5.91 -2.75
C THR A 48 12.56 -4.45 -2.99
N VAL A 49 11.56 -3.59 -2.86
CA VAL A 49 11.70 -2.15 -3.09
C VAL A 49 12.07 -1.46 -1.78
N GLU A 50 13.05 -0.57 -1.83
CA GLU A 50 13.42 0.21 -0.66
C GLU A 50 12.25 1.10 -0.21
N ARG A 51 11.87 0.99 1.07
CA ARG A 51 10.80 1.80 1.68
C ARG A 51 10.94 3.29 1.38
N ALA A 52 12.16 3.83 1.45
CA ALA A 52 12.45 5.24 1.23
C ALA A 52 12.26 5.68 -0.23
N ALA A 53 12.21 4.74 -1.17
CA ALA A 53 11.99 4.99 -2.59
C ALA A 53 10.50 4.99 -2.96
N LEU A 54 9.63 4.39 -2.13
CA LEU A 54 8.19 4.39 -2.33
C LEU A 54 7.61 5.80 -2.17
N ARG A 55 6.67 6.14 -3.04
CA ARG A 55 5.84 7.34 -2.90
C ARG A 55 4.38 6.96 -2.93
N VAL A 56 3.55 7.70 -2.23
CA VAL A 56 2.09 7.51 -2.24
C VAL A 56 1.41 8.79 -2.71
N ASN A 57 0.32 8.63 -3.44
CA ASN A 57 -0.52 9.76 -3.83
C ASN A 57 -1.62 9.97 -2.80
N VAL A 58 -1.59 11.11 -2.11
CA VAL A 58 -2.62 11.53 -1.15
C VAL A 58 -3.21 12.85 -1.64
N ASP A 59 -4.45 12.80 -2.13
CA ASP A 59 -5.17 13.95 -2.69
C ASP A 59 -4.34 14.72 -3.74
N GLY A 60 -3.68 13.99 -4.63
CA GLY A 60 -2.85 14.56 -5.69
C GLY A 60 -1.45 14.98 -5.25
N ARG A 61 -1.11 14.91 -3.96
CA ARG A 61 0.25 15.15 -3.45
C ARG A 61 1.03 13.85 -3.45
N GLU A 62 2.27 13.91 -3.91
CA GLU A 62 3.19 12.79 -3.83
C GLU A 62 4.01 12.89 -2.55
N LEU A 63 3.88 11.90 -1.67
CA LEU A 63 4.48 11.90 -0.34
C LEU A 63 5.33 10.64 -0.14
N GLY A 64 6.39 10.76 0.67
CA GLY A 64 7.08 9.61 1.23
C GLY A 64 6.27 8.98 2.37
N LEU A 65 6.58 7.73 2.70
CA LEU A 65 5.91 7.06 3.82
C LEU A 65 6.20 7.72 5.18
N ASP A 66 7.32 8.44 5.29
CA ASP A 66 7.71 9.14 6.52
C ASP A 66 6.98 10.49 6.70
N ASP A 67 6.26 10.96 5.67
CA ASP A 67 5.40 12.15 5.75
C ASP A 67 4.01 11.81 6.34
N LEU A 68 3.56 10.56 6.18
CA LEU A 68 2.23 10.11 6.58
C LEU A 68 1.92 10.25 8.09
N PRO A 69 2.86 10.08 9.03
CA PRO A 69 2.60 10.28 10.45
C PRO A 69 2.04 11.65 10.81
N ALA A 70 2.30 12.69 10.00
CA ALA A 70 1.77 14.04 10.20
C ALA A 70 0.33 14.23 9.69
N LEU A 71 -0.23 13.26 8.98
CA LEU A 71 -1.56 13.33 8.37
C LEU A 71 -2.62 12.66 9.26
N ASP A 72 -2.86 13.22 10.45
CA ASP A 72 -3.83 12.68 11.41
C ASP A 72 -5.28 13.21 11.24
N ASP A 73 -5.45 14.27 10.47
CA ASP A 73 -6.74 14.86 10.10
C ASP A 73 -7.18 14.51 8.66
N GLU A 74 -6.31 13.87 7.88
CA GLU A 74 -6.58 13.40 6.53
C GLU A 74 -6.84 11.89 6.50
N TRP A 75 -7.85 11.44 5.75
CA TRP A 75 -8.43 10.11 5.89
C TRP A 75 -8.24 9.24 4.65
N TRP A 76 -7.77 8.01 4.88
CA TRP A 76 -7.88 6.93 3.91
C TRP A 76 -9.23 6.24 4.09
N PHE A 77 -10.12 6.42 3.12
CA PHE A 77 -11.43 5.77 3.13
C PHE A 77 -11.35 4.31 2.67
N VAL A 78 -12.17 3.44 3.26
CA VAL A 78 -12.17 1.98 2.97
C VAL A 78 -12.38 1.66 1.49
N GLN A 79 -13.11 2.50 0.77
CA GLN A 79 -13.42 2.30 -0.65
C GLN A 79 -12.35 2.85 -1.59
N ASP A 80 -11.41 3.63 -1.06
CA ASP A 80 -10.45 4.38 -1.86
C ASP A 80 -9.14 3.61 -1.96
N ALA A 81 -8.58 3.59 -3.18
CA ALA A 81 -7.25 3.11 -3.41
C ALA A 81 -6.22 4.15 -2.94
N LEU A 82 -5.16 3.69 -2.28
CA LEU A 82 -3.92 4.44 -2.13
C LEU A 82 -2.97 4.01 -3.25
N THR A 83 -2.75 4.89 -4.22
CA THR A 83 -1.80 4.63 -5.30
C THR A 83 -0.37 4.80 -4.79
N VAL A 84 0.41 3.72 -4.86
CA VAL A 84 1.83 3.66 -4.51
C VAL A 84 2.64 3.70 -5.79
N ARG A 85 3.53 4.67 -5.96
CA ARG A 85 4.56 4.67 -6.99
C ARG A 85 5.74 3.83 -6.53
N VAL A 86 6.16 2.95 -7.42
CA VAL A 86 7.16 1.92 -7.14
C VAL A 86 8.25 2.02 -8.19
N PRO A 87 9.44 2.54 -7.86
CA PRO A 87 10.51 2.64 -8.84
C PRO A 87 10.98 1.25 -9.27
N SER A 88 11.23 1.09 -10.56
CA SER A 88 11.81 -0.13 -11.13
C SER A 88 12.56 0.20 -12.43
N GLU A 89 13.74 -0.38 -12.59
CA GLU A 89 14.49 -0.32 -13.85
C GLU A 89 13.92 -1.28 -14.91
N GLN A 90 13.17 -2.30 -14.47
CA GLN A 90 12.58 -3.33 -15.32
C GLN A 90 11.06 -3.28 -15.16
N VAL A 91 10.41 -2.66 -16.13
CA VAL A 91 8.95 -2.48 -16.15
C VAL A 91 8.36 -3.42 -17.19
N SER A 92 7.51 -4.33 -16.72
CA SER A 92 6.69 -5.18 -17.56
C SER A 92 5.63 -4.36 -18.27
N GLY A 93 5.39 -4.70 -19.55
CA GLY A 93 4.44 -3.99 -20.39
C GLY A 93 2.98 -4.34 -20.06
N PRO A 94 2.00 -3.53 -20.52
CA PRO A 94 0.59 -3.87 -20.42
C PRO A 94 0.27 -5.27 -20.95
N GLY A 95 -0.49 -6.06 -20.19
CA GLY A 95 -0.86 -7.44 -20.50
C GLY A 95 0.13 -8.49 -20.00
N GLU A 96 1.31 -8.11 -19.50
CA GLU A 96 2.25 -9.04 -18.88
C GLU A 96 1.87 -9.35 -17.43
N GLU A 97 2.20 -10.55 -16.97
CA GLU A 97 1.99 -10.97 -15.58
C GLU A 97 3.23 -10.71 -14.73
N ILE A 98 3.01 -10.21 -13.52
CA ILE A 98 4.04 -10.01 -12.50
C ILE A 98 3.60 -10.61 -11.16
N ASP A 99 4.58 -10.99 -10.34
CA ASP A 99 4.36 -11.39 -8.95
C ASP A 99 4.48 -10.16 -8.05
N VAL A 100 3.45 -9.89 -7.24
CA VAL A 100 3.42 -8.78 -6.28
C VAL A 100 3.19 -9.33 -4.88
N ASP A 101 4.10 -9.01 -3.96
CA ASP A 101 4.01 -9.32 -2.54
C ASP A 101 4.00 -8.01 -1.73
N VAL A 102 2.96 -7.85 -0.90
CA VAL A 102 2.72 -6.66 -0.09
C VAL A 102 2.56 -7.06 1.37
N ILE A 103 3.27 -6.38 2.27
CA ILE A 103 2.92 -6.33 3.70
C ILE A 103 2.48 -4.90 4.02
N LEU A 104 1.19 -4.76 4.35
CA LEU A 104 0.61 -3.50 4.78
C LEU A 104 0.55 -3.44 6.31
N SER A 105 1.31 -2.53 6.92
CA SER A 105 1.33 -2.31 8.38
C SER A 105 0.43 -1.13 8.73
N THR A 106 -0.73 -1.42 9.34
CA THR A 106 -1.74 -0.42 9.69
C THR A 106 -2.02 -0.43 11.19
N ARG A 107 -1.84 0.71 11.85
CA ARG A 107 -2.19 0.92 13.26
C ARG A 107 -3.70 1.10 13.41
N ILE A 108 -4.29 0.39 14.37
CA ILE A 108 -5.70 0.52 14.74
C ILE A 108 -5.78 1.32 16.05
N PRO A 109 -5.96 2.65 16.00
CA PRO A 109 -5.67 3.55 17.13
C PRO A 109 -6.56 3.33 18.36
N TYR A 110 -7.71 2.66 18.19
CA TYR A 110 -8.67 2.41 19.25
C TYR A 110 -8.65 0.95 19.79
N ILE A 111 -7.79 0.09 19.26
CA ILE A 111 -7.56 -1.25 19.82
C ILE A 111 -6.25 -1.20 20.61
N ILE A 112 -6.35 -1.09 21.94
CA ILE A 112 -5.20 -0.97 22.83
C ILE A 112 -4.78 -2.35 23.34
N ILE A 113 -3.53 -2.72 23.09
CA ILE A 113 -2.95 -4.04 23.43
C ILE A 113 -1.88 -3.96 24.53
N GLY A 114 -1.59 -2.76 25.04
CA GLY A 114 -0.66 -2.51 26.13
C GLY A 114 -0.70 -1.04 26.56
N PRO A 115 0.05 -0.65 27.61
CA PRO A 115 0.16 0.74 28.02
C PRO A 115 0.64 1.61 26.85
N GLU A 116 -0.20 2.54 26.42
CA GLU A 116 0.06 3.46 25.29
C GLU A 116 0.33 2.76 23.94
N THR A 117 0.02 1.47 23.82
CA THR A 117 0.30 0.68 22.61
C THR A 117 -1.00 0.28 21.92
N ALA A 118 -1.23 0.85 20.74
CA ALA A 118 -2.28 0.41 19.82
C ALA A 118 -1.84 -0.84 19.04
N LEU A 119 -2.81 -1.65 18.61
CA LEU A 119 -2.58 -2.77 17.71
C LEU A 119 -2.04 -2.26 16.35
N VAL A 120 -1.02 -2.93 15.83
CA VAL A 120 -0.57 -2.77 14.44
C VAL A 120 -0.90 -4.06 13.69
N GLN A 121 -1.92 -3.99 12.83
CA GLN A 121 -2.28 -5.08 11.94
C GLN A 121 -1.28 -5.13 10.79
N ARG A 122 -0.71 -6.31 10.55
CA ARG A 122 0.16 -6.58 9.40
C ARG A 122 -0.57 -7.53 8.47
N THR A 123 -0.99 -7.00 7.33
CA THR A 123 -1.71 -7.78 6.32
C THR A 123 -0.76 -8.13 5.20
N HIS A 124 -0.55 -9.43 4.98
CA HIS A 124 0.29 -9.95 3.92
C HIS A 124 -0.56 -10.45 2.76
N VAL A 125 -0.22 -10.02 1.54
CA VAL A 125 -0.87 -10.45 0.30
C VAL A 125 0.19 -10.69 -0.76
N ALA A 126 0.25 -11.91 -1.28
CA ALA A 126 1.05 -12.27 -2.43
C ALA A 126 0.13 -12.71 -3.58
N LYS A 127 0.31 -12.14 -4.77
CA LYS A 127 -0.59 -12.36 -5.90
C LYS A 127 0.10 -12.14 -7.23
N LYS A 128 -0.22 -12.99 -8.20
CA LYS A 128 0.04 -12.72 -9.62
C LYS A 128 -0.99 -11.76 -10.17
N VAL A 129 -0.56 -10.68 -10.80
CA VAL A 129 -1.43 -9.65 -11.38
C VAL A 129 -0.98 -9.32 -12.79
N VAL A 130 -1.94 -8.94 -13.63
CA VAL A 130 -1.66 -8.47 -14.98
C VAL A 130 -1.44 -6.96 -14.93
N VAL A 131 -0.33 -6.49 -15.49
CA VAL A 131 -0.07 -5.06 -15.65
C VAL A 131 -1.11 -4.48 -16.62
N GLN A 132 -1.82 -3.45 -16.18
CA GLN A 132 -2.85 -2.77 -16.97
C GLN A 132 -2.25 -1.78 -17.97
#